data_AF-A0A5M9R4X6-F1
#
_entry.id   AF-A0A5M9R4X6-F1
#
_cell.length_a   1.000
_cell.length_b   1.000
_cell.length_c   1.000
_cell.angle_alpha   90.00
_cell.angle_beta   90.00
_cell.angle_gamma   90.00
#
_symmetry.space_group_name_H-M   'P 1'
#
loop_
_entity.id
_entity.type
_entity.pdbx_description
1 polymer ?
#
loop_
_entity_poly.entity_id
_entity_poly.type
_entity_poly.pdbx_seq_one_letter_code
_entity_poly.pdbx_strand_id
1 'polypeptide(L)'
;MLIMKLIKCSTLIGLFVSSCYTGNTLADSPYDITHNSPVFGTSIVQYHSFSDNHHYNKSVISGASATSQGDYTVAVGNNAKSEKHHTVSLGAYSRSAGEDSVALGYGAYTDRSRTVSIGNNYIKKQLINVADGTEDNDAVNVLQLNQKAENIQESINTSRNDAVNTSTHYTNNKINESTKKNDQQFQKIKTQFTKNEQRIDAFEKRVNAGLAGVTAISSIPYVSADNFSFGIGFGNYKNGNAIAAGAQYKPFENTNIRINTSLDNDNNSVVGAGLAIGW
;
A
#
# COMPACT_ATOMS: atom_id res chain seq x y z
N MET A 1 99.83 10.21 33.58
CA MET A 1 100.32 9.30 32.53
C MET A 1 99.12 8.87 31.70
N LEU A 2 99.08 9.26 30.41
CA LEU A 2 98.28 8.68 29.31
C LEU A 2 96.74 8.64 29.46
N ILE A 3 95.88 8.83 28.47
CA ILE A 3 95.96 9.30 27.08
C ILE A 3 94.50 9.64 26.68
N MET A 4 94.40 10.67 25.86
CA MET A 4 93.25 11.19 25.15
C MET A 4 92.85 10.28 23.97
N LYS A 5 91.55 10.04 23.69
CA LYS A 5 90.90 10.21 22.36
C LYS A 5 89.53 9.52 22.18
N LEU A 6 88.57 10.37 21.78
CA LEU A 6 87.60 10.24 20.67
C LEU A 6 86.57 9.10 20.68
N ILE A 7 85.29 9.47 20.69
CA ILE A 7 84.33 9.13 19.61
C ILE A 7 83.44 10.37 19.36
N LYS A 8 83.16 10.58 18.08
CA LYS A 8 82.68 11.79 17.40
C LYS A 8 81.24 12.21 17.75
N CYS A 9 81.07 13.53 17.81
CA CYS A 9 79.83 14.24 17.54
C CYS A 9 79.79 14.61 16.04
N SER A 10 78.65 14.43 15.38
CA SER A 10 78.27 15.22 14.19
C SER A 10 76.75 15.25 14.01
N THR A 11 76.20 16.42 14.37
CA THR A 11 75.10 17.17 13.71
C THR A 11 73.73 16.54 13.54
N LEU A 12 72.77 17.02 14.34
CA LEU A 12 71.49 17.49 13.79
C LEU A 12 71.03 18.73 14.57
N ILE A 13 70.94 19.85 13.86
CA ILE A 13 70.35 21.11 14.30
C ILE A 13 68.84 20.89 14.45
N GLY A 14 68.35 21.00 15.67
CA GLY A 14 66.93 20.95 16.02
C GLY A 14 66.71 21.77 17.28
N LEU A 15 66.12 22.96 17.09
CA LEU A 15 65.86 23.97 18.09
C LEU A 15 64.89 23.45 19.16
N PHE A 16 65.40 22.81 20.22
CA PHE A 16 64.67 22.58 21.46
C PHE A 16 65.09 23.67 22.45
N VAL A 17 64.25 24.69 22.62
CA VAL A 17 64.30 25.53 23.83
C VAL A 17 63.68 24.69 24.94
N SER A 18 64.54 23.89 25.59
CA SER A 18 64.24 23.29 26.89
C SER A 18 64.28 24.40 27.92
N SER A 19 63.12 24.92 28.32
CA SER A 19 63.03 25.66 29.58
C SER A 19 63.10 24.63 30.71
N CYS A 20 64.24 24.63 31.40
CA CYS A 20 64.49 23.85 32.61
C CYS A 20 63.34 24.02 33.60
N TYR A 21 62.65 22.92 33.92
CA TYR A 21 61.85 22.81 35.12
C TYR A 21 62.69 22.04 36.14
N THR A 22 63.36 22.78 37.03
CA THR A 22 63.98 22.17 38.21
C THR A 22 62.87 21.76 39.16
N GLY A 23 62.72 20.45 39.36
CA GLY A 23 61.88 19.92 40.42
C GLY A 23 62.34 20.46 41.76
N ASN A 24 61.41 21.01 42.53
CA ASN A 24 61.59 21.23 43.96
C ASN A 24 60.50 20.50 44.72
N THR A 25 61.00 19.77 45.70
CA THR A 25 60.34 18.99 46.73
C THR A 25 59.29 19.77 47.51
N LEU A 26 58.28 19.03 47.97
CA LEU A 26 57.24 19.40 48.92
C LEU A 26 57.72 20.44 49.97
N ALA A 27 57.13 21.64 49.93
CA ALA A 27 57.07 22.56 51.05
C ALA A 27 55.81 23.42 50.91
N ASP A 28 54.88 23.28 51.86
CA ASP A 28 53.73 24.14 52.04
C ASP A 28 54.17 25.61 52.23
N SER A 29 53.87 26.48 51.26
CA SER A 29 53.68 27.93 51.46
C SER A 29 53.09 28.57 50.19
N PRO A 30 52.08 29.46 50.28
CA PRO A 30 51.44 30.02 49.11
C PRO A 30 52.34 31.08 48.45
N TYR A 31 52.76 30.81 47.20
CA TYR A 31 53.47 31.77 46.36
C TYR A 31 52.47 32.67 45.63
N ASP A 32 52.40 33.92 46.07
CA ASP A 32 51.59 34.99 45.50
C ASP A 32 52.31 35.62 44.29
N ILE A 33 51.63 35.68 43.14
CA ILE A 33 52.11 36.36 41.92
C ILE A 33 51.18 37.52 41.56
N THR A 34 50.87 38.43 42.50
CA THR A 34 50.36 39.74 42.13
C THR A 34 51.49 40.67 41.70
N HIS A 35 51.87 40.69 40.42
CA HIS A 35 52.49 41.87 39.83
C HIS A 35 51.95 42.14 38.41
N ASN A 36 51.15 43.20 38.35
CA ASN A 36 50.81 44.01 37.20
C ASN A 36 51.95 44.07 36.15
N SER A 37 51.90 43.21 35.14
CA SER A 37 52.77 43.27 33.95
C SER A 37 51.89 43.14 32.71
N PRO A 38 51.89 44.13 31.79
CA PRO A 38 51.17 44.02 30.53
C PRO A 38 51.91 43.04 29.63
N VAL A 39 51.49 41.77 29.61
CA VAL A 39 52.08 40.76 28.72
C VAL A 39 51.41 40.85 27.35
N PHE A 40 52.02 41.63 26.46
CA PHE A 40 51.75 41.60 25.03
C PHE A 40 52.32 40.30 24.44
N GLY A 41 51.47 39.37 23.98
CA GLY A 41 51.92 38.17 23.26
C GLY A 41 51.01 36.96 23.48
N THR A 42 50.23 36.65 22.45
CA THR A 42 49.09 35.72 22.44
C THR A 42 49.45 34.25 22.69
N SER A 43 49.13 33.76 23.89
CA SER A 43 48.83 32.35 24.28
C SER A 43 49.55 32.02 25.59
N ILE A 44 48.94 32.40 26.70
CA ILE A 44 49.31 31.90 28.00
C ILE A 44 48.33 30.77 28.31
N VAL A 45 48.81 29.54 28.51
CA VAL A 45 48.05 28.57 29.31
C VAL A 45 48.12 29.10 30.74
N GLN A 46 47.19 29.99 31.07
CA GLN A 46 47.05 30.51 32.41
C GLN A 46 46.39 29.43 33.25
N TYR A 47 47.18 28.70 34.04
CA TYR A 47 46.67 28.11 35.27
C TYR A 47 46.43 29.26 36.26
N HIS A 48 45.39 30.05 36.02
CA HIS A 48 45.00 31.13 36.91
C HIS A 48 43.87 30.65 37.80
N SER A 49 44.24 30.31 39.05
CA SER A 49 43.32 30.31 40.18
C SER A 49 43.01 31.76 40.57
N PHE A 50 42.42 32.57 39.68
CA PHE A 50 41.95 33.91 40.05
C PHE A 50 40.67 33.74 40.87
N SER A 51 40.80 33.72 42.20
CA SER A 51 39.67 33.74 43.13
C SER A 51 39.42 35.18 43.53
N ASP A 52 38.54 35.87 42.81
CA ASP A 52 37.80 36.96 43.45
C ASP A 52 36.66 36.31 44.25
N ASN A 53 36.90 36.16 45.55
CA ASN A 53 35.90 36.01 46.62
C ASN A 53 34.58 35.31 46.22
N HIS A 54 34.64 34.00 45.99
CA HIS A 54 33.84 32.96 46.67
C HIS A 54 34.29 31.59 46.14
N HIS A 55 34.14 30.58 47.00
CA HIS A 55 34.71 29.24 46.89
C HIS A 55 34.51 28.55 45.52
N TYR A 56 35.40 27.59 45.18
CA TYR A 56 35.39 26.60 44.08
C TYR A 56 36.31 26.82 42.85
N ASN A 57 37.63 26.98 43.05
CA ASN A 57 38.60 27.09 41.95
C ASN A 57 39.19 25.75 41.47
N LYS A 58 38.55 25.11 40.47
CA LYS A 58 39.14 24.04 39.64
C LYS A 58 38.78 24.18 38.15
N SER A 59 39.04 25.35 37.57
CA SER A 59 38.67 25.67 36.18
C SER A 59 39.91 25.86 35.28
N VAL A 60 39.76 25.63 33.97
CA VAL A 60 40.80 25.84 32.95
C VAL A 60 40.40 26.99 32.03
N ILE A 61 41.25 28.00 31.89
CA ILE A 61 40.99 29.16 31.02
C ILE A 61 42.21 29.38 30.11
N SER A 62 42.01 29.41 28.80
CA SER A 62 43.07 29.65 27.82
C SER A 62 42.54 30.41 26.61
N GLY A 63 43.18 31.53 26.28
CA GLY A 63 42.78 32.39 25.15
C GLY A 63 42.42 33.80 25.59
N ALA A 64 42.69 34.78 24.72
CA ALA A 64 42.41 36.18 25.01
C ALA A 64 40.90 36.40 25.23
N SER A 65 40.54 37.07 26.33
CA SER A 65 39.15 37.33 26.75
C SER A 65 38.31 36.09 27.02
N ALA A 66 38.92 34.91 27.23
CA ALA A 66 38.19 33.74 27.70
C ALA A 66 37.74 33.96 29.16
N THR A 67 36.52 33.55 29.49
CA THR A 67 35.95 33.72 30.83
C THR A 67 35.32 32.44 31.34
N SER A 68 35.51 32.20 32.64
CA SER A 68 34.86 31.16 33.42
C SER A 68 34.11 31.84 34.57
N GLN A 69 32.79 31.61 34.66
CA GLN A 69 31.94 32.20 35.71
C GLN A 69 31.38 31.14 36.66
N GLY A 70 31.47 29.86 36.30
CA GLY A 70 31.02 28.75 37.13
C GLY A 70 32.18 27.87 37.58
N ASP A 71 31.86 27.01 38.54
CA ASP A 71 32.83 26.08 39.14
C ASP A 71 33.10 24.90 38.20
N TYR A 72 34.32 24.35 38.24
CA TYR A 72 34.73 23.17 37.47
C TYR A 72 34.53 23.31 35.95
N THR A 73 34.94 24.44 35.38
CA THR A 73 34.69 24.72 33.96
C THR A 73 35.95 24.71 33.12
N VAL A 74 35.78 24.59 31.79
CA VAL A 74 36.86 24.71 30.80
C VAL A 74 36.45 25.76 29.77
N ALA A 75 37.29 26.77 29.54
CA ALA A 75 37.09 27.80 28.52
C ALA A 75 38.37 27.98 27.70
N VAL A 76 38.38 27.45 26.49
CA VAL A 76 39.57 27.42 25.61
C VAL A 76 39.24 28.03 24.25
N GLY A 77 39.89 29.14 23.92
CA GLY A 77 39.70 29.89 22.67
C GLY A 77 39.49 31.38 22.93
N ASN A 78 39.82 32.22 21.94
CA ASN A 78 39.56 33.66 22.05
C ASN A 78 38.06 33.92 22.30
N ASN A 79 37.74 34.67 23.36
CA ASN A 79 36.37 35.00 23.74
C ASN A 79 35.48 33.77 24.02
N ALA A 80 36.07 32.64 24.44
CA ALA A 80 35.31 31.47 24.90
C ALA A 80 34.69 31.73 26.29
N LYS A 81 33.42 31.37 26.50
CA LYS A 81 32.66 31.72 27.71
C LYS A 81 31.96 30.53 28.34
N SER A 82 32.44 30.10 29.49
CA SER A 82 31.80 29.06 30.31
C SER A 82 31.06 29.70 31.47
N GLU A 83 29.73 29.84 31.35
CA GLU A 83 28.92 30.73 32.20
C GLU A 83 28.23 30.02 33.38
N LYS A 84 28.19 28.68 33.37
CA LYS A 84 27.57 27.85 34.42
C LYS A 84 28.53 26.80 34.96
N HIS A 85 28.16 26.18 36.08
CA HIS A 85 28.94 25.10 36.71
C HIS A 85 29.07 23.88 35.77
N HIS A 86 30.21 23.19 35.85
CA HIS A 86 30.54 21.97 35.09
C HIS A 86 30.50 22.11 33.55
N THR A 87 30.73 23.30 33.03
CA THR A 87 30.64 23.57 31.58
C THR A 87 31.99 23.53 30.86
N VAL A 88 31.94 23.17 29.58
CA VAL A 88 33.10 23.19 28.68
C VAL A 88 32.79 24.06 27.47
N SER A 89 33.66 25.01 27.15
CA SER A 89 33.60 25.86 25.96
C SER A 89 34.94 25.74 25.23
N LEU A 90 34.96 24.99 24.13
CA LEU A 90 36.18 24.69 23.37
C LEU A 90 36.08 25.25 21.96
N GLY A 91 36.68 26.40 21.70
CA GLY A 91 36.69 27.08 20.40
C GLY A 91 36.53 28.60 20.57
N ALA A 92 37.09 29.38 19.66
CA ALA A 92 36.92 30.83 19.70
C ALA A 92 35.43 31.20 19.58
N TYR A 93 34.97 32.15 20.40
CA TYR A 93 33.57 32.58 20.52
C TYR A 93 32.58 31.47 20.92
N SER A 94 33.06 30.32 21.42
CA SER A 94 32.18 29.30 21.99
C SER A 94 31.58 29.79 23.33
N ARG A 95 30.35 29.40 23.62
CA ARG A 95 29.65 29.81 24.85
C ARG A 95 28.77 28.70 25.41
N SER A 96 29.04 28.29 26.64
CA SER A 96 28.23 27.33 27.38
C SER A 96 27.42 28.02 28.48
N ALA A 97 26.12 28.22 28.23
CA ALA A 97 25.20 28.93 29.11
C ALA A 97 24.23 27.99 29.88
N GLY A 98 24.19 26.70 29.54
CA GLY A 98 23.50 25.66 30.32
C GLY A 98 24.45 25.01 31.34
N GLU A 99 23.93 24.49 32.46
CA GLU A 99 24.75 23.76 33.44
C GLU A 99 25.12 22.36 32.92
N ASP A 100 26.28 21.80 33.31
CA ASP A 100 26.73 20.48 32.82
C ASP A 100 26.79 20.38 31.27
N SER A 101 27.03 21.48 30.54
CA SER A 101 26.97 21.52 29.07
C SER A 101 28.33 21.71 28.38
N VAL A 102 28.40 21.33 27.10
CA VAL A 102 29.62 21.40 26.28
C VAL A 102 29.34 22.12 24.96
N ALA A 103 30.00 23.25 24.72
CA ALA A 103 30.03 23.93 23.43
C ALA A 103 31.35 23.64 22.71
N LEU A 104 31.28 22.93 21.58
CA LEU A 104 32.43 22.41 20.84
C LEU A 104 32.59 23.06 19.45
N GLY A 105 33.64 23.85 19.29
CA GLY A 105 34.12 24.50 18.08
C GLY A 105 33.78 25.99 18.00
N TYR A 106 34.28 26.64 16.94
CA TYR A 106 34.06 28.07 16.70
C TYR A 106 32.57 28.45 16.74
N GLY A 107 32.24 29.45 17.56
CA GLY A 107 30.88 29.98 17.70
C GLY A 107 29.84 29.00 18.24
N ALA A 108 30.25 27.84 18.79
CA ALA A 108 29.31 26.88 19.35
C ALA A 108 28.59 27.46 20.58
N TYR A 109 27.30 27.14 20.74
CA TYR A 109 26.45 27.68 21.80
C TYR A 109 25.58 26.58 22.39
N THR A 110 25.49 26.55 23.72
CA THR A 110 24.50 25.75 24.47
C THR A 110 23.72 26.66 25.41
N ASP A 111 22.39 26.50 25.44
CA ASP A 111 21.45 27.16 26.36
C ASP A 111 20.71 26.15 27.25
N ARG A 112 20.89 24.85 27.01
CA ARG A 112 20.26 23.75 27.74
C ARG A 112 21.28 23.03 28.61
N SER A 113 20.92 22.74 29.85
CA SER A 113 21.73 21.93 30.73
C SER A 113 21.88 20.49 30.24
N ARG A 114 23.02 19.84 30.53
CA ARG A 114 23.33 18.44 30.13
C ARG A 114 23.24 18.19 28.63
N THR A 115 23.83 19.08 27.83
CA THR A 115 23.88 18.95 26.37
C THR A 115 25.27 19.18 25.80
N VAL A 116 25.53 18.57 24.64
CA VAL A 116 26.70 18.88 23.81
C VAL A 116 26.21 19.55 22.54
N SER A 117 26.71 20.73 22.22
CA SER A 117 26.45 21.42 20.96
C SER A 117 27.75 21.60 20.20
N ILE A 118 27.74 21.19 18.93
CA ILE A 118 28.86 21.40 18.00
C ILE A 118 28.67 22.66 17.14
N GLY A 119 27.62 23.44 17.38
CA GLY A 119 27.23 24.60 16.58
C GLY A 119 26.32 25.55 17.36
N ASN A 120 25.46 26.29 16.67
CA ASN A 120 24.46 27.17 17.27
C ASN A 120 23.20 27.21 16.41
N ASN A 121 22.27 28.13 16.70
CA ASN A 121 21.00 28.23 15.96
C ASN A 121 21.17 28.52 14.46
N TYR A 122 22.25 29.19 14.08
CA TYR A 122 22.56 29.59 12.70
C TYR A 122 23.64 28.74 12.03
N ILE A 123 24.54 28.14 12.83
CA ILE A 123 25.68 27.36 12.35
C ILE A 123 25.49 25.91 12.81
N LYS A 124 25.15 25.01 11.88
CA LYS A 124 25.16 23.56 12.13
C LYS A 124 26.46 22.96 11.61
N LYS A 125 26.94 21.91 12.27
CA LYS A 125 28.08 21.12 11.79
C LYS A 125 27.63 19.68 11.63
N GLN A 126 28.19 19.00 10.64
CA GLN A 126 28.00 17.57 10.48
C GLN A 126 28.97 16.82 11.41
N LEU A 127 28.49 15.76 12.03
CA LEU A 127 29.32 14.79 12.72
C LEU A 127 29.57 13.62 11.77
N ILE A 128 30.79 13.47 11.28
CA ILE A 128 31.17 12.45 10.29
C ILE A 128 32.05 11.38 10.93
N ASN A 129 32.15 10.21 10.28
CA ASN A 129 32.87 9.04 10.79
C ASN A 129 32.27 8.46 12.08
N VAL A 130 30.94 8.50 12.19
CA VAL A 130 30.19 7.87 13.28
C VAL A 130 29.93 6.41 12.92
N ALA A 131 30.52 5.50 13.68
CA ALA A 131 30.24 4.07 13.56
C ALA A 131 28.77 3.78 13.88
N ASP A 132 28.27 2.61 13.46
CA ASP A 132 26.92 2.17 13.77
C ASP A 132 26.73 2.08 15.30
N GLY A 133 25.63 2.65 15.80
CA GLY A 133 25.26 2.50 17.20
C GLY A 133 24.85 1.06 17.52
N THR A 134 25.27 0.55 18.67
CA THR A 134 25.01 -0.83 19.12
C THR A 134 24.18 -0.92 20.39
N GLU A 135 24.16 0.14 21.18
CA GLU A 135 23.38 0.29 22.42
C GLU A 135 22.25 1.30 22.25
N ASP A 136 21.23 1.26 23.12
CA ASP A 136 20.01 2.08 23.04
C ASP A 136 20.28 3.60 23.02
N ASN A 137 21.40 4.03 23.62
CA ASN A 137 21.75 5.44 23.78
C ASN A 137 22.87 5.90 22.82
N ASP A 138 23.25 5.07 21.85
CA ASP A 138 24.23 5.43 20.83
C ASP A 138 23.62 6.36 19.77
N ALA A 139 24.49 7.14 19.12
CA ALA A 139 24.08 7.92 17.97
C ALA A 139 23.81 7.02 16.76
N VAL A 140 22.69 7.25 16.08
CA VAL A 140 22.34 6.56 14.83
C VAL A 140 22.93 7.33 13.65
N ASN A 141 23.67 6.63 12.78
CA ASN A 141 24.17 7.23 11.54
C ASN A 141 23.17 7.07 10.37
N VAL A 142 23.47 7.71 9.23
CA VAL A 142 22.56 7.71 8.06
C VAL A 142 22.42 6.31 7.43
N LEU A 143 23.44 5.45 7.55
CA LEU A 143 23.39 4.09 7.03
C LEU A 143 22.30 3.27 7.76
N GLN A 144 22.32 3.26 9.08
CA GLN A 144 21.33 2.55 9.90
C GLN A 144 19.90 3.06 9.64
N LEU A 145 19.73 4.38 9.45
CA LEU A 145 18.44 4.98 9.10
C LEU A 145 17.93 4.49 7.74
N ASN A 146 18.78 4.50 6.71
CA ASN A 146 18.41 4.07 5.36
C ASN A 146 18.06 2.58 5.32
N GLN A 147 18.86 1.72 5.99
CA GLN A 147 18.55 0.29 6.12
C GLN A 147 17.18 0.06 6.78
N LYS A 148 16.86 0.83 7.83
CA LYS A 148 15.54 0.75 8.47
C LYS A 148 14.42 1.20 7.52
N ALA A 149 14.63 2.26 6.75
CA ALA A 149 13.66 2.76 5.76
C ALA A 149 13.41 1.73 4.64
N GLU A 150 14.45 1.06 4.15
CA GLU A 150 14.36 -0.02 3.16
C GLU A 150 13.55 -1.20 3.69
N ASN A 151 13.84 -1.66 4.91
CA ASN A 151 13.10 -2.75 5.57
C ASN A 151 11.60 -2.40 5.75
N ILE A 152 11.28 -1.14 6.06
CA ILE A 152 9.90 -0.66 6.15
C ILE A 152 9.25 -0.67 4.76
N GLN A 153 9.96 -0.22 3.72
CA GLN A 153 9.44 -0.18 2.35
C GLN A 153 9.14 -1.59 1.82
N GLU A 154 9.98 -2.57 2.14
CA GLU A 154 9.75 -3.98 1.84
C GLU A 154 8.50 -4.50 2.56
N SER A 155 8.38 -4.25 3.86
CA SER A 155 7.20 -4.66 4.66
C SER A 155 5.88 -4.07 4.12
N ILE A 156 5.92 -2.82 3.67
CA ILE A 156 4.78 -2.15 3.01
C ILE A 156 4.43 -2.84 1.70
N ASN A 157 5.43 -3.17 0.87
CA ASN A 157 5.20 -3.80 -0.42
C ASN A 157 4.60 -5.20 -0.26
N THR A 158 5.09 -5.99 0.70
CA THR A 158 4.53 -7.30 1.04
C THR A 158 3.07 -7.16 1.50
N SER A 159 2.81 -6.27 2.46
CA SER A 159 1.45 -6.03 2.98
C SER A 159 0.47 -5.58 1.88
N ARG A 160 0.94 -4.71 0.96
CA ARG A 160 0.16 -4.27 -0.20
C ARG A 160 -0.17 -5.44 -1.14
N ASN A 161 0.81 -6.26 -1.45
CA ASN A 161 0.62 -7.41 -2.34
C ASN A 161 -0.34 -8.43 -1.74
N ASP A 162 -0.23 -8.73 -0.45
CA ASP A 162 -1.15 -9.64 0.25
C ASP A 162 -2.60 -9.12 0.25
N ALA A 163 -2.78 -7.82 0.47
CA ALA A 163 -4.10 -7.19 0.40
C ALA A 163 -4.70 -7.26 -1.02
N VAL A 164 -3.91 -6.97 -2.05
CA VAL A 164 -4.34 -7.06 -3.46
C VAL A 164 -4.66 -8.51 -3.83
N ASN A 165 -3.83 -9.47 -3.43
CA ASN A 165 -4.04 -10.89 -3.69
C ASN A 165 -5.32 -11.39 -3.01
N THR A 166 -5.52 -11.04 -1.75
CA THR A 166 -6.73 -11.42 -1.00
C THR A 166 -8.00 -10.83 -1.64
N SER A 167 -7.96 -9.55 -2.01
CA SER A 167 -9.07 -8.85 -2.68
C SER A 167 -9.39 -9.46 -4.05
N THR A 168 -8.35 -9.75 -4.85
CA THR A 168 -8.48 -10.38 -6.15
C THR A 168 -9.06 -11.79 -6.02
N HIS A 169 -8.61 -12.56 -5.03
CA HIS A 169 -9.13 -13.90 -4.77
C HIS A 169 -10.60 -13.88 -4.34
N TYR A 170 -11.00 -12.96 -3.48
CA TYR A 170 -12.40 -12.79 -3.07
C TYR A 170 -13.29 -12.42 -4.27
N THR A 171 -12.85 -11.44 -5.06
CA THR A 171 -13.58 -10.96 -6.25
C THR A 171 -13.72 -12.06 -7.29
N ASN A 172 -12.64 -12.79 -7.60
CA ASN A 172 -12.65 -13.91 -8.54
C ASN A 172 -13.58 -15.03 -8.07
N ASN A 173 -13.55 -15.39 -6.78
CA ASN A 173 -14.47 -16.37 -6.22
C ASN A 173 -15.93 -15.95 -6.43
N LYS A 174 -16.25 -14.66 -6.15
CA LYS A 174 -17.62 -14.17 -6.30
C LYS A 174 -18.09 -14.11 -7.75
N ILE A 175 -17.22 -13.70 -8.65
CA ILE A 175 -17.48 -13.70 -10.10
C ILE A 175 -17.71 -15.14 -10.56
N ASN A 176 -16.84 -16.08 -10.19
CA ASN A 176 -16.98 -17.49 -10.54
C ASN A 176 -18.28 -18.11 -10.03
N GLU A 177 -18.71 -17.78 -8.81
CA GLU A 177 -20.02 -18.17 -8.29
C GLU A 177 -21.17 -17.60 -9.12
N SER A 178 -21.10 -16.31 -9.49
CA SER A 178 -22.13 -15.66 -10.28
C SER A 178 -22.21 -16.21 -11.70
N THR A 179 -21.07 -16.43 -12.35
CA THR A 179 -20.98 -17.02 -13.69
C THR A 179 -21.58 -18.42 -13.69
N LYS A 180 -21.25 -19.27 -12.71
CA LYS A 180 -21.87 -20.60 -12.56
C LYS A 180 -23.39 -20.53 -12.41
N LYS A 181 -23.91 -19.60 -11.61
CA LYS A 181 -25.36 -19.41 -11.44
C LYS A 181 -26.02 -18.94 -12.74
N ASN A 182 -25.39 -18.02 -13.46
CA ASN A 182 -25.88 -17.54 -14.75
C ASN A 182 -25.87 -18.67 -15.79
N ASP A 183 -24.79 -19.44 -15.89
CA ASP A 183 -24.70 -20.60 -16.78
C ASP A 183 -25.82 -21.60 -16.50
N GLN A 184 -26.09 -21.90 -15.23
CA GLN A 184 -27.22 -22.75 -14.84
C GLN A 184 -28.58 -22.17 -15.28
N GLN A 185 -28.78 -20.86 -15.14
CA GLN A 185 -30.01 -20.20 -15.62
C GLN A 185 -30.12 -20.26 -17.15
N PHE A 186 -29.03 -19.98 -17.88
CA PHE A 186 -29.00 -20.07 -19.33
C PHE A 186 -29.30 -21.49 -19.82
N GLN A 187 -28.78 -22.52 -19.15
CA GLN A 187 -29.10 -23.91 -19.52
C GLN A 187 -30.58 -24.25 -19.26
N LYS A 188 -31.18 -23.73 -18.17
CA LYS A 188 -32.62 -23.89 -17.92
C LYS A 188 -33.45 -23.23 -19.01
N ILE A 189 -33.09 -22.00 -19.38
CA ILE A 189 -33.73 -21.24 -20.47
C ILE A 189 -33.60 -22.02 -21.78
N LYS A 190 -32.41 -22.48 -22.14
CA LYS A 190 -32.16 -23.29 -23.35
C LYS A 190 -33.05 -24.54 -23.36
N THR A 191 -33.13 -25.25 -22.24
CA THR A 191 -33.98 -26.44 -22.11
C THR A 191 -35.46 -26.10 -22.28
N GLN A 192 -35.93 -24.98 -21.75
CA GLN A 192 -37.31 -24.53 -21.93
C GLN A 192 -37.59 -24.13 -23.39
N PHE A 193 -36.67 -23.44 -24.05
CA PHE A 193 -36.80 -23.10 -25.47
C PHE A 193 -36.88 -24.35 -26.34
N THR A 194 -36.00 -25.34 -26.15
CA THR A 194 -36.07 -26.60 -26.91
C THR A 194 -37.39 -27.35 -26.65
N LYS A 195 -37.91 -27.34 -25.42
CA LYS A 195 -39.23 -27.92 -25.14
C LYS A 195 -40.36 -27.16 -25.84
N ASN A 196 -40.27 -25.84 -25.92
CA ASN A 196 -41.25 -25.03 -26.63
C ASN A 196 -41.19 -25.25 -28.14
N GLU A 197 -39.99 -25.36 -28.71
CA GLU A 197 -39.76 -25.72 -30.11
C GLU A 197 -40.45 -27.05 -30.44
N GLN A 198 -40.21 -28.09 -29.64
CA GLN A 198 -40.88 -29.39 -29.79
C GLN A 198 -42.40 -29.30 -29.66
N ARG A 199 -42.91 -28.46 -28.76
CA ARG A 199 -44.36 -28.24 -28.61
C ARG A 199 -44.96 -27.51 -29.80
N ILE A 200 -44.24 -26.57 -30.39
CA ILE A 200 -44.66 -25.85 -31.59
C ILE A 200 -44.70 -26.82 -32.78
N ASP A 201 -43.69 -27.68 -32.96
CA ASP A 201 -43.68 -28.68 -34.03
C ASP A 201 -44.85 -29.66 -33.90
N ALA A 202 -45.11 -30.15 -32.69
CA ALA A 202 -46.23 -31.03 -32.41
C ALA A 202 -47.58 -30.33 -32.67
N PHE A 203 -47.68 -29.04 -32.33
CA PHE A 203 -48.85 -28.23 -32.62
C PHE A 203 -49.06 -28.04 -34.13
N GLU A 204 -48.02 -27.72 -34.90
CA GLU A 204 -48.11 -27.59 -36.36
C GLU A 204 -48.60 -28.90 -36.99
N LYS A 205 -48.06 -30.05 -36.57
CA LYS A 205 -48.51 -31.37 -37.04
C LYS A 205 -49.99 -31.59 -36.77
N ARG A 206 -50.46 -31.33 -35.54
CA ARG A 206 -51.87 -31.48 -35.15
C ARG A 206 -52.78 -30.55 -35.94
N VAL A 207 -52.39 -29.30 -36.13
CA VAL A 207 -53.16 -28.32 -36.92
C VAL A 207 -53.25 -28.77 -38.38
N ASN A 208 -52.15 -29.20 -38.99
CA ASN A 208 -52.15 -29.67 -40.37
C ASN A 208 -53.05 -30.91 -40.55
N ALA A 209 -53.02 -31.85 -39.59
CA ALA A 209 -53.87 -33.03 -39.57
C ALA A 209 -55.36 -32.66 -39.43
N GLY A 210 -55.70 -31.73 -38.54
CA GLY A 210 -57.07 -31.22 -38.38
C GLY A 210 -57.60 -30.50 -39.63
N LEU A 211 -56.77 -29.68 -40.28
CA LEU A 211 -57.13 -29.02 -41.55
C LEU A 211 -57.35 -30.03 -42.68
N ALA A 212 -56.52 -31.09 -42.74
CA ALA A 212 -56.74 -32.20 -43.66
C ALA A 212 -58.09 -32.90 -43.36
N GLY A 213 -58.47 -33.05 -42.09
CA GLY A 213 -59.78 -33.58 -41.67
C GLY A 213 -60.96 -32.76 -42.19
N VAL A 214 -60.92 -31.44 -42.02
CA VAL A 214 -61.95 -30.54 -42.55
C VAL A 214 -61.97 -30.55 -44.08
N THR A 215 -60.80 -30.61 -44.73
CA THR A 215 -60.68 -30.71 -46.18
C THR A 215 -61.33 -32.01 -46.68
N ALA A 216 -61.06 -33.14 -46.01
CA ALA A 216 -61.68 -34.43 -46.31
C ALA A 216 -63.20 -34.38 -46.15
N ILE A 217 -63.70 -33.71 -45.10
CA ILE A 217 -65.14 -33.51 -44.90
C ILE A 217 -65.76 -32.68 -46.02
N SER A 218 -65.08 -31.63 -46.47
CA SER A 218 -65.57 -30.73 -47.52
C SER A 218 -65.61 -31.35 -48.91
N SER A 219 -64.76 -32.35 -49.17
CA SER A 219 -64.67 -33.04 -50.46
C SER A 219 -65.63 -34.21 -50.62
N ILE A 220 -66.45 -34.51 -49.60
CA ILE A 220 -67.44 -35.59 -49.64
C ILE A 220 -68.54 -35.26 -50.67
N PRO A 221 -68.70 -36.06 -51.75
CA PRO A 221 -69.81 -35.88 -52.68
C PRO A 221 -71.11 -36.43 -52.08
N TYR A 222 -72.22 -35.74 -52.34
CA TYR A 222 -73.57 -36.18 -51.96
C TYR A 222 -74.48 -36.17 -53.18
N VAL A 223 -75.32 -37.19 -53.31
CA VAL A 223 -76.30 -37.29 -54.40
C VAL A 223 -77.55 -36.52 -53.99
N SER A 224 -77.95 -35.54 -54.80
CA SER A 224 -79.10 -34.68 -54.51
C SER A 224 -80.46 -35.31 -54.82
N ALA A 225 -80.48 -36.36 -55.66
CA ALA A 225 -81.70 -37.00 -56.14
C ALA A 225 -82.36 -37.94 -55.11
N ASP A 226 -81.58 -38.51 -54.20
CA ASP A 226 -82.06 -39.50 -53.23
C ASP A 226 -82.29 -38.89 -51.84
N ASN A 227 -83.22 -39.48 -51.08
CA ASN A 227 -83.54 -39.06 -49.71
C ASN A 227 -82.42 -39.36 -48.71
N PHE A 228 -81.52 -40.31 -49.03
CA PHE A 228 -80.35 -40.66 -48.24
C PHE A 228 -79.13 -40.77 -49.15
N SER A 229 -77.99 -40.21 -48.74
CA SER A 229 -76.70 -40.48 -49.38
C SER A 229 -75.59 -40.62 -48.36
N PHE A 230 -74.59 -41.43 -48.70
CA PHE A 230 -73.36 -41.59 -47.94
C PHE A 230 -72.18 -41.32 -48.88
N GLY A 231 -71.14 -40.69 -48.34
CA GLY A 231 -69.93 -40.40 -49.09
C GLY A 231 -68.70 -40.52 -48.21
N ILE A 232 -67.58 -40.71 -48.88
CA ILE A 232 -66.25 -40.68 -48.28
C ILE A 232 -65.44 -39.58 -48.95
N GLY A 233 -64.56 -38.95 -48.19
CA GLY A 233 -63.69 -37.88 -48.65
C GLY A 233 -62.27 -38.11 -48.16
N PHE A 234 -61.32 -37.62 -48.94
CA PHE A 234 -59.91 -37.60 -48.58
C PHE A 234 -59.43 -36.15 -48.57
N GLY A 235 -58.57 -35.83 -47.61
CA GLY A 235 -58.01 -34.50 -47.44
C GLY A 235 -56.53 -34.59 -47.14
N ASN A 236 -55.77 -33.71 -47.77
CA ASN A 236 -54.35 -33.53 -47.53
C ASN A 236 -54.07 -32.03 -47.35
N TYR A 237 -53.28 -31.68 -46.35
CA TYR A 237 -52.77 -30.33 -46.16
C TYR A 237 -51.36 -30.40 -45.56
N LYS A 238 -50.36 -29.91 -46.31
CA LYS A 238 -48.94 -30.08 -45.98
C LYS A 238 -48.60 -31.55 -45.63
N ASN A 239 -48.19 -31.82 -44.40
CA ASN A 239 -47.88 -33.16 -43.88
C ASN A 239 -49.05 -33.85 -43.15
N GLY A 240 -50.22 -33.20 -43.09
CA GLY A 240 -51.46 -33.75 -42.55
C GLY A 240 -52.24 -34.50 -43.61
N ASN A 241 -52.76 -35.67 -43.25
CA ASN A 241 -53.63 -36.48 -44.10
C ASN A 241 -54.83 -36.94 -43.28
N ALA A 242 -56.01 -36.94 -43.87
CA ALA A 242 -57.21 -37.40 -43.21
C ALA A 242 -58.20 -38.05 -44.16
N ILE A 243 -59.02 -38.93 -43.61
CA ILE A 243 -60.14 -39.57 -44.28
C ILE A 243 -61.40 -39.15 -43.54
N ALA A 244 -62.44 -38.82 -44.30
CA ALA A 244 -63.75 -38.48 -43.77
C ALA A 244 -64.83 -39.37 -44.35
N ALA A 245 -65.88 -39.57 -43.56
CA ALA A 245 -67.11 -40.23 -43.94
C ALA A 245 -68.28 -39.34 -43.53
N GLY A 246 -69.31 -39.29 -44.35
CA GLY A 246 -70.47 -38.45 -44.09
C GLY A 246 -71.74 -39.05 -44.64
N ALA A 247 -72.83 -38.78 -43.95
CA ALA A 247 -74.18 -39.16 -44.36
C ALA A 247 -75.03 -37.90 -44.49
N GLN A 248 -75.90 -37.91 -45.49
CA GLN A 248 -76.88 -36.87 -45.77
C GLN A 248 -78.27 -37.48 -45.76
N TYR A 249 -79.22 -36.78 -45.14
CA TYR A 249 -80.63 -37.15 -45.13
C TYR A 249 -81.51 -35.95 -45.53
N LYS A 250 -82.44 -36.17 -46.46
CA LYS A 250 -83.37 -35.16 -46.99
C LYS A 250 -84.81 -35.55 -46.61
N PRO A 251 -85.33 -35.10 -45.45
CA PRO A 251 -86.68 -35.44 -45.02
C PRO A 251 -87.77 -34.82 -45.91
N PHE A 252 -87.47 -33.67 -46.53
CA PHE A 252 -88.34 -32.95 -47.46
C PHE A 252 -87.50 -32.46 -48.65
N GLU A 253 -88.12 -32.17 -49.80
CA GLU A 253 -87.40 -31.72 -51.02
C GLU A 253 -86.54 -30.47 -50.80
N ASN A 254 -86.94 -29.61 -49.86
CA ASN A 254 -86.30 -28.35 -49.54
C ASN A 254 -85.43 -28.39 -48.26
N THR A 255 -85.30 -29.54 -47.60
CA THR A 255 -84.58 -29.66 -46.32
C THR A 255 -83.45 -30.69 -46.45
N ASN A 256 -82.26 -30.33 -46.00
CA ASN A 256 -81.07 -31.18 -46.07
C ASN A 256 -80.34 -31.20 -44.72
N ILE A 257 -80.09 -32.39 -44.17
CA ILE A 257 -79.32 -32.62 -42.96
C ILE A 257 -78.07 -33.41 -43.33
N ARG A 258 -76.90 -32.99 -42.82
CA ARG A 258 -75.62 -33.68 -43.00
C ARG A 258 -74.96 -33.98 -41.66
N ILE A 259 -74.32 -35.14 -41.55
CA ILE A 259 -73.48 -35.54 -40.42
C ILE A 259 -72.18 -36.12 -40.98
N ASN A 260 -71.05 -35.58 -40.55
CA ASN A 260 -69.74 -35.87 -41.08
C ASN A 260 -68.78 -36.20 -39.93
N THR A 261 -67.86 -37.14 -40.16
CA THR A 261 -66.80 -37.50 -39.24
C THR A 261 -65.49 -37.66 -40.01
N SER A 262 -64.35 -37.29 -39.43
CA SER A 262 -63.04 -37.53 -40.00
C SER A 262 -62.04 -38.08 -39.00
N LEU A 263 -61.08 -38.83 -39.50
CA LEU A 263 -59.91 -39.34 -38.77
C LEU A 263 -58.65 -38.89 -39.49
N ASP A 264 -57.67 -38.38 -38.74
CA ASP A 264 -56.41 -37.89 -39.29
C ASP A 264 -55.19 -38.73 -38.88
N ASN A 265 -54.05 -38.46 -39.51
CA ASN A 265 -52.78 -39.15 -39.27
C ASN A 265 -52.06 -38.76 -37.96
N ASP A 266 -52.69 -37.94 -37.11
CA ASP A 266 -52.26 -37.65 -35.74
C ASP A 266 -53.25 -38.21 -34.71
N ASN A 267 -54.11 -39.15 -35.13
CA ASN A 267 -55.14 -39.82 -34.34
C ASN A 267 -56.19 -38.87 -33.74
N ASN A 268 -56.35 -37.66 -34.29
CA ASN A 268 -57.47 -36.81 -33.89
C ASN A 268 -58.70 -37.17 -34.74
N SER A 269 -59.87 -36.90 -34.16
CA SER A 269 -61.15 -37.07 -34.84
C SER A 269 -61.92 -35.75 -34.82
N VAL A 270 -62.65 -35.47 -35.89
CA VAL A 270 -63.51 -34.29 -36.01
C VAL A 270 -64.91 -34.77 -36.38
N VAL A 271 -65.93 -34.18 -35.77
CA VAL A 271 -67.34 -34.45 -36.08
C VAL A 271 -68.03 -33.13 -36.39
N GLY A 272 -68.85 -33.10 -37.42
CA GLY A 272 -69.63 -31.94 -37.82
C GLY A 272 -71.03 -32.33 -38.26
N ALA A 273 -71.99 -31.44 -38.06
CA ALA A 273 -73.35 -31.59 -38.57
C ALA A 273 -73.85 -30.27 -39.15
N GLY A 274 -74.76 -30.32 -40.12
CA GLY A 274 -75.32 -29.13 -40.77
C GLY A 274 -76.76 -29.35 -41.22
N LEU A 275 -77.51 -28.25 -41.29
CA LEU A 275 -78.89 -28.18 -41.77
C LEU A 275 -79.00 -27.07 -42.81
N ALA A 276 -79.68 -27.35 -43.92
CA ALA A 276 -80.03 -26.35 -44.92
C ALA A 276 -81.53 -26.44 -45.24
N ILE A 277 -82.17 -25.27 -45.39
CA ILE A 277 -83.58 -25.12 -45.76
C ILE A 277 -83.64 -24.14 -46.94
N GLY A 278 -84.23 -24.57 -48.06
CA GLY A 278 -84.53 -23.72 -49.22
C GLY A 278 -86.01 -23.32 -49.25
N TRP A 279 -86.31 -22.17 -49.85
CA TRP A 279 -87.67 -21.69 -50.11
C TRP A 279 -87.79 -21.18 -51.55
#